data_AF-A0A2U1PPS8-F1
#
_entry.id   AF-A0A2U1PPS8-F1
#
_cell.length_a   1.000
_cell.length_b   1.000
_cell.length_c   1.000
_cell.angle_alpha   90.00
_cell.angle_beta   90.00
_cell.angle_gamma   90.00
#
_symmetry.space_group_name_H-M   'P 1'
#
loop_
_entity.id
_entity.type
_entity.pdbx_description
1 polymer ?
#
loop_
_entity_poly.entity_id
_entity_poly.type
_entity_poly.pdbx_seq_one_letter_code
_entity_poly.pdbx_strand_id
1 'polypeptide(L)'
;MHGSGVWSSILKVVHQMHEKNIVNYSSMRKRIGNGRNTRFWSDVWVGDQTLKERFPRVFALERIKDCSIADRWCDDNWNWNWIRNMHTEGRTGHQFSDLLCVLEGIDWSENEDV
;
A
#
# COMPACT_ATOMS: atom_id res chain seq x y z
N MET A 1 -23.16 -8.75 8.73
CA MET A 1 -22.66 -9.09 7.38
C MET A 1 -21.35 -8.32 7.20
N HIS A 2 -20.22 -8.99 7.46
CA HIS A 2 -18.90 -8.36 7.42
C HIS A 2 -18.34 -8.54 6.01
N GLY A 3 -18.19 -7.44 5.28
CA GLY A 3 -17.34 -7.42 4.09
C GLY A 3 -15.89 -7.49 4.53
N SER A 4 -15.42 -8.68 4.91
CA SER A 4 -14.01 -8.97 5.07
C SER A 4 -13.38 -8.83 3.69
N GLY A 5 -12.55 -7.81 3.51
CA GLY A 5 -11.91 -7.50 2.25
C GLY A 5 -11.33 -8.76 1.63
N VAL A 6 -11.83 -9.11 0.44
CA VAL A 6 -11.37 -10.26 -0.34
C VAL A 6 -9.85 -10.28 -0.44
N TRP A 7 -9.23 -9.10 -0.42
CA TRP A 7 -7.78 -8.93 -0.45
C TRP A 7 -7.03 -9.30 0.84
N SER A 8 -7.58 -9.06 2.03
CA SER A 8 -6.94 -9.47 3.29
C SER A 8 -6.96 -11.00 3.42
N SER A 9 -7.97 -11.65 2.85
CA SER A 9 -8.02 -13.11 2.69
C SER A 9 -7.02 -13.60 1.63
N ILE A 10 -6.91 -12.91 0.49
CA ILE A 10 -5.92 -13.24 -0.54
C ILE A 10 -4.50 -13.11 0.01
N LEU A 11 -4.18 -12.04 0.74
CA LEU A 11 -2.85 -11.86 1.34
C LEU A 11 -2.55 -12.93 2.39
N LYS A 12 -3.52 -13.31 3.24
CA LYS A 12 -3.35 -14.45 4.17
C LYS A 12 -3.09 -15.76 3.43
N VAL A 13 -3.80 -16.01 2.34
CA VAL A 13 -3.58 -17.19 1.48
C VAL A 13 -2.21 -17.12 0.81
N VAL A 14 -1.77 -15.95 0.36
CA VAL A 14 -0.46 -15.72 -0.25
C VAL A 14 0.68 -15.95 0.75
N HIS A 15 0.56 -15.46 2.00
CA HIS A 15 1.51 -15.75 3.07
C HIS A 15 1.54 -17.25 3.42
N GLN A 16 0.38 -17.93 3.44
CA GLN A 16 0.30 -19.38 3.64
C GLN A 16 0.86 -20.18 2.45
N MET A 17 0.81 -19.64 1.23
CA MET A 17 1.37 -20.27 0.03
C MET A 17 2.89 -20.06 -0.08
N HIS A 18 3.43 -18.98 0.48
CA HIS A 18 4.88 -18.76 0.62
C HIS A 18 5.54 -19.87 1.46
N GLU A 19 4.89 -20.34 2.53
CA GLU A 19 5.37 -21.49 3.31
C GLU A 19 5.37 -22.82 2.53
N LYS A 20 4.56 -22.92 1.46
CA LYS A 20 4.34 -24.16 0.70
C LYS A 20 5.03 -24.21 -0.66
N ASN A 21 5.77 -23.17 -1.06
CA ASN A 21 6.62 -23.15 -2.27
C ASN A 21 5.85 -23.45 -3.59
N ILE A 22 4.57 -23.08 -3.68
CA ILE A 22 3.69 -23.37 -4.84
C ILE A 22 3.68 -22.22 -5.86
N VAL A 23 3.97 -20.98 -5.45
CA VAL A 23 4.01 -19.81 -6.34
C VAL A 23 5.23 -18.96 -6.00
N ASN A 24 6.07 -18.67 -7.01
CA ASN A 24 7.19 -17.76 -6.84
C ASN A 24 6.69 -16.30 -6.76
N TYR A 25 6.49 -15.81 -5.53
CA TYR A 25 6.01 -14.46 -5.25
C TYR A 25 6.93 -13.35 -5.76
N SER A 26 8.22 -13.65 -6.00
CA SER A 26 9.18 -12.66 -6.52
C SER A 26 8.80 -12.15 -7.92
N SER A 27 8.02 -12.90 -8.68
CA SER A 27 7.67 -12.58 -10.07
C SER A 27 6.48 -11.62 -10.20
N MET A 28 5.72 -11.37 -9.13
CA MET A 28 4.57 -10.46 -9.12
C MET A 28 4.84 -9.12 -8.42
N ARG A 29 6.10 -8.86 -8.04
CA ARG A 29 6.48 -7.58 -7.46
C ARG A 29 6.49 -6.53 -8.57
N LYS A 30 5.52 -5.63 -8.54
CA LYS A 30 5.51 -4.48 -9.46
C LYS A 30 6.68 -3.59 -9.05
N ARG A 31 7.66 -3.46 -9.95
CA ARG A 31 8.83 -2.60 -9.74
C ARG A 31 8.37 -1.15 -9.85
N ILE A 32 8.42 -0.42 -8.76
CA ILE A 32 8.16 1.03 -8.75
C ILE A 32 9.49 1.73 -8.98
N GLY A 33 9.49 2.76 -9.82
CA GLY A 33 10.65 3.62 -10.01
C GLY A 33 10.90 4.51 -8.80
N ASN A 34 11.56 5.65 -9.02
CA ASN A 34 11.91 6.59 -7.97
C ASN A 34 10.69 7.28 -7.33
N GLY A 35 9.49 7.06 -7.87
CA GLY A 35 8.22 7.44 -7.27
C GLY A 35 7.95 8.94 -7.26
N ARG A 36 8.75 9.76 -7.93
CA ARG A 36 8.64 11.23 -7.93
C ARG A 36 7.50 11.73 -8.81
N ASN A 37 7.17 11.02 -9.89
CA ASN A 37 6.11 11.40 -10.83
C ASN A 37 4.80 10.65 -10.56
N THR A 38 4.81 9.72 -9.62
CA THR A 38 3.65 8.90 -9.28
C THR A 38 3.02 9.38 -7.97
N ARG A 39 1.75 9.79 -8.01
CA ARG A 39 1.01 10.22 -6.81
C ARG A 39 0.59 9.02 -5.99
N PHE A 40 1.00 9.01 -4.72
CA PHE A 40 0.77 7.89 -3.80
C PHE A 40 -0.73 7.54 -3.68
N TRP A 41 -1.60 8.55 -3.55
CA TRP A 41 -3.03 8.29 -3.33
C TRP A 41 -3.87 8.24 -4.60
N SER A 42 -3.48 9.00 -5.62
CA SER A 42 -4.35 9.32 -6.76
C SER A 42 -4.05 8.54 -8.04
N ASP A 43 -2.88 7.92 -8.17
CA ASP A 43 -2.53 7.14 -9.34
C ASP A 43 -2.65 5.63 -9.07
N VAL A 44 -2.88 4.83 -10.11
CA VAL A 44 -2.97 3.36 -10.02
C VAL A 44 -1.58 2.75 -10.17
N TRP A 45 -0.80 2.80 -9.10
CA TRP A 45 0.57 2.29 -9.11
C TRP A 45 0.70 0.92 -8.43
N VAL A 46 -0.26 0.52 -7.59
CA VAL A 46 -0.34 -0.82 -6.99
C VAL A 46 -1.76 -1.38 -7.09
N GLY A 47 -1.89 -2.65 -7.50
CA GLY A 47 -3.21 -3.27 -7.74
C GLY A 47 -3.90 -2.75 -9.01
N ASP A 48 -5.22 -2.66 -8.96
CA ASP A 48 -6.14 -2.36 -10.05
C ASP A 48 -6.90 -1.03 -9.90
N GLN A 49 -6.84 -0.41 -8.72
CA GLN A 49 -7.51 0.85 -8.39
C GLN A 49 -6.63 1.76 -7.56
N THR A 50 -7.02 3.04 -7.42
CA THR A 50 -6.23 4.00 -6.64
C THR A 50 -6.30 3.70 -5.14
N LEU A 51 -5.24 4.03 -4.39
CA LEU A 51 -5.21 3.82 -2.94
C LEU A 51 -6.28 4.66 -2.22
N LYS A 52 -6.64 5.84 -2.73
CA LYS A 52 -7.71 6.67 -2.13
C LYS A 52 -9.10 6.04 -2.25
N GLU A 53 -9.39 5.35 -3.36
CA GLU A 53 -10.66 4.65 -3.55
C GLU A 53 -10.74 3.41 -2.66
N ARG A 54 -9.60 2.74 -2.49
CA ARG A 54 -9.50 1.50 -1.72
C ARG A 54 -9.51 1.73 -0.22
N PHE A 55 -8.81 2.77 0.23
CA PHE A 55 -8.60 3.10 1.64
C PHE A 55 -9.07 4.53 1.96
N PRO A 56 -10.35 4.87 1.71
CA PRO A 56 -10.84 6.25 1.82
C PRO A 56 -10.72 6.84 3.22
N ARG A 57 -10.71 6.01 4.28
CA ARG A 57 -10.54 6.50 5.66
C ARG A 57 -9.10 6.88 5.97
N VAL A 58 -8.15 6.11 5.45
CA VAL A 58 -6.72 6.42 5.58
C VAL A 58 -6.38 7.62 4.71
N PHE A 59 -6.90 7.66 3.47
CA PHE A 59 -6.79 8.84 2.63
C PHE A 59 -7.37 10.07 3.31
N ALA A 60 -8.52 9.99 3.99
CA ALA A 60 -9.07 11.12 4.74
C ALA A 60 -8.13 11.66 5.82
N LEU A 61 -7.26 10.82 6.39
CA LEU A 61 -6.25 11.23 7.37
C LEU A 61 -4.99 11.85 6.76
N GLU A 62 -4.68 11.60 5.49
CA GLU A 62 -3.52 12.17 4.81
C GLU A 62 -3.56 13.70 4.85
N ARG A 63 -2.48 14.35 5.26
CA ARG A 63 -2.36 15.81 5.27
C ARG A 63 -2.10 16.37 3.87
N ILE A 64 -1.25 15.72 3.09
CA ILE A 64 -0.85 16.16 1.75
C ILE A 64 -1.44 15.17 0.74
N LYS A 65 -2.61 15.47 0.18
CA LYS A 65 -3.36 14.54 -0.67
C LYS A 65 -2.67 14.22 -2.01
N ASP A 66 -1.90 15.17 -2.52
CA ASP A 66 -1.16 15.07 -3.78
C ASP A 66 0.31 14.66 -3.58
N CYS A 67 0.64 14.04 -2.44
CA CYS A 67 2.00 13.54 -2.22
C CYS A 67 2.39 12.48 -3.24
N SER A 68 3.64 12.53 -3.67
CA SER A 68 4.26 11.49 -4.49
C SER A 68 4.60 10.26 -3.65
N ILE A 69 4.97 9.16 -4.30
CA ILE A 69 5.49 7.99 -3.60
C ILE A 69 6.83 8.32 -2.94
N ALA A 70 7.69 9.12 -3.59
CA ALA A 70 8.96 9.57 -3.04
C ALA A 70 8.80 10.42 -1.75
N ASP A 71 7.69 11.16 -1.62
CA ASP A 71 7.38 11.90 -0.39
C ASP A 71 6.96 10.99 0.77
N ARG A 72 6.58 9.74 0.49
CA ARG A 72 6.11 8.76 1.45
C ARG A 72 7.11 7.64 1.70
N TRP A 73 8.00 7.35 0.75
CA TRP A 73 9.08 6.36 0.89
C TRP A 73 10.43 7.08 0.98
N CYS A 74 10.98 7.18 2.18
CA CYS A 74 12.23 7.88 2.47
C CYS A 74 13.10 7.03 3.38
N ASP A 75 14.39 6.90 3.07
CA ASP A 75 15.36 6.10 3.83
C ASP A 75 14.87 4.68 4.15
N ASP A 76 14.37 3.99 3.12
CA ASP A 76 13.77 2.64 3.19
C ASP A 76 12.60 2.50 4.18
N ASN A 77 11.93 3.61 4.49
CA ASN A 77 10.82 3.63 5.43
C ASN A 77 9.63 4.44 4.92
N TRP A 78 8.43 4.03 5.36
CA TRP A 78 7.21 4.78 5.13
C TRP A 78 7.09 5.97 6.08
N ASN A 79 7.13 7.18 5.54
CA ASN A 79 6.92 8.43 6.26
C ASN A 79 5.47 8.88 6.13
N TRP A 80 4.69 8.78 7.21
CA TRP A 80 3.28 9.10 7.21
C TRP A 80 2.98 10.49 7.78
N ASN A 81 2.22 11.30 7.05
CA ASN A 81 1.83 12.65 7.48
C ASN A 81 0.32 12.76 7.73
N TRP A 82 -0.10 12.46 8.96
CA TRP A 82 -1.52 12.48 9.32
C TRP A 82 -1.99 13.85 9.82
N ILE A 83 -3.25 14.18 9.52
CA ILE A 83 -3.92 15.39 10.02
C ILE A 83 -4.09 15.34 11.55
N ARG A 84 -4.27 14.13 12.10
CA ARG A 84 -4.43 13.84 13.52
C ARG A 84 -3.77 12.51 13.87
N ASN A 85 -3.56 12.24 15.15
CA ASN A 85 -3.04 10.95 15.61
C ASN A 85 -3.84 9.81 15.01
N MET A 86 -3.15 8.91 14.31
CA MET A 86 -3.79 7.75 13.74
C MET A 86 -3.98 6.70 14.83
N HIS A 87 -5.24 6.45 15.18
CA HIS A 87 -5.59 5.32 16.01
C HIS A 87 -5.49 4.04 15.17
N THR A 88 -4.68 3.09 15.63
CA THR A 88 -4.56 1.75 15.05
C THR A 88 -5.77 0.87 15.34
N GLU A 89 -6.70 1.35 16.16
CA GLU A 89 -7.92 0.66 16.54
C GLU A 89 -9.11 1.05 15.65
N GLY A 90 -10.09 0.15 15.59
CA GLY A 90 -11.33 0.38 14.85
C GLY A 90 -11.14 0.44 13.34
N ARG A 91 -12.10 1.05 12.65
CA ARG A 91 -12.28 0.93 11.20
C ARG A 91 -11.18 1.59 10.35
N THR A 92 -10.50 2.60 10.88
CA THR A 92 -9.41 3.28 10.17
C THR A 92 -8.11 2.51 10.32
N GLY A 93 -7.81 2.01 11.53
CA GLY A 93 -6.66 1.15 11.78
C GLY A 93 -6.68 -0.13 10.95
N HIS A 94 -7.85 -0.77 10.78
CA HIS A 94 -7.97 -1.93 9.89
C HIS A 94 -7.64 -1.59 8.43
N GLN A 95 -8.15 -0.47 7.89
CA GLN A 95 -7.77 -0.05 6.53
C GLN A 95 -6.29 0.27 6.40
N PHE A 96 -5.67 0.82 7.45
CA PHE A 96 -4.25 1.11 7.45
C PHE A 96 -3.42 -0.19 7.49
N SER A 97 -3.82 -1.17 8.30
CA SER A 97 -3.18 -2.50 8.29
C SER A 97 -3.28 -3.15 6.91
N ASP A 98 -4.45 -3.09 6.27
CA ASP A 98 -4.63 -3.63 4.92
C ASP A 98 -3.75 -2.88 3.89
N LEU A 99 -3.60 -1.56 4.05
CA LEU A 99 -2.68 -0.75 3.24
C LEU A 99 -1.24 -1.23 3.43
N LEU A 100 -0.76 -1.40 4.68
CA LEU A 100 0.61 -1.85 4.94
C LEU A 100 0.89 -3.21 4.29
N CYS A 101 -0.04 -4.17 4.36
CA CYS A 101 0.16 -5.46 3.70
C CYS A 101 0.21 -5.36 2.17
N VAL A 102 -0.46 -4.37 1.56
CA VAL A 102 -0.30 -4.08 0.11
C VAL A 102 1.09 -3.55 -0.20
N LEU A 103 1.67 -2.75 0.70
CA LEU A 103 2.95 -2.09 0.53
C LEU A 103 4.15 -3.01 0.82
N GLU A 104 4.00 -4.01 1.70
CA GLU A 104 5.06 -4.97 2.05
C GLU A 104 5.57 -5.81 0.87
N GLY A 105 4.76 -5.99 -0.18
CA GLY A 105 5.14 -6.78 -1.37
C GLY A 105 5.86 -5.99 -2.45
N ILE A 106 6.04 -4.68 -2.29
CA ILE A 106 6.54 -3.80 -3.36
C ILE A 106 8.06 -3.92 -3.46
N ASP A 107 8.57 -3.90 -4.69
CA ASP A 107 10.01 -3.83 -4.96
C ASP A 107 10.34 -2.44 -5.51
N TRP A 108 11.32 -1.80 -4.90
CA TRP A 108 11.71 -0.43 -5.20
C TRP A 108 12.89 -0.42 -6.16
N SER A 109 12.88 0.51 -7.11
CA SER A 109 13.99 0.73 -8.01
C SER A 109 14.40 2.19 -7.99
N GLU A 110 15.70 2.46 -7.98
CA GLU A 110 16.26 3.81 -8.09
C GLU A 110 16.03 4.44 -9.48
N ASN A 111 15.58 3.65 -10.47
CA ASN A 111 15.31 4.10 -11.82
C ASN A 111 14.09 5.02 -11.89
N GLU A 112 13.99 5.88 -12.90
CA GLU A 112 12.82 6.73 -13.10
C GLU A 112 11.52 5.94 -13.27
N ASP A 113 10.40 6.57 -12.93
CA ASP A 113 9.05 6.05 -13.18
C ASP A 113 8.88 5.83 -14.70
N VAL A 114 8.45 4.63 -15.12
CA VAL A 114 8.21 4.24 -16.53
C VAL A 114 6.83 4.69 -16.99
#